data_AF-A0AAU0VDK7-F1
#
_entry.id   AF-A0AAU0VDK7-F1
#
_cell.length_a   1.000
_cell.length_b   1.000
_cell.length_c   1.000
_cell.angle_alpha   90.00
_cell.angle_beta   90.00
_cell.angle_gamma   90.00
#
_symmetry.space_group_name_H-M   'P 1'
#
loop_
_entity.id
_entity.type
_entity.pdbx_description
1 polymer ?
#
loop_
_entity_poly.entity_id
_entity_poly.type
_entity_poly.pdbx_seq_one_letter_code
_entity_poly.pdbx_strand_id
1 'polypeptide(L)' 'MRTADVEARIPGGYYRIEGVHEPAPTPPDFLFVRRGEGGCWETGAFERGAYEVLAQHPDEAAACAHLLSLLV' A
#
# COMPACT_ATOMS: atom_id res chain seq x y z
N MET A 1 8.43 -4.04 13.24
CA MET A 1 7.10 -4.67 13.25
C MET A 1 6.76 -4.97 11.79
N ARG A 2 7.45 -5.95 11.18
CA ARG A 2 6.96 -7.29 10.80
C ARG A 2 5.66 -7.24 9.98
N THR A 3 5.81 -7.08 8.67
CA THR A 3 4.81 -7.18 7.59
C THR A 3 4.03 -8.50 7.51
N ALA A 4 4.32 -9.47 8.38
CA ALA A 4 3.76 -10.81 8.36
C ALA A 4 2.25 -10.87 8.67
N ASP A 5 1.68 -9.84 9.32
CA ASP A 5 0.25 -9.86 9.71
C ASP A 5 -0.68 -9.49 8.53
N VAL A 6 -0.19 -8.69 7.58
CA VAL A 6 -0.97 -8.24 6.42
C VAL A 6 -1.16 -9.36 5.39
N GLU A 7 -0.12 -10.17 5.15
CA GLU A 7 -0.20 -11.32 4.21
C GLU A 7 -1.20 -12.39 4.67
N ALA A 8 -1.43 -12.54 5.98
CA ALA A 8 -2.32 -13.56 6.51
C ALA A 8 -3.81 -13.24 6.29
N ARG A 9 -4.17 -11.99 5.98
CA ARG A 9 -5.57 -11.55 5.83
C ARG A 9 -5.95 -11.15 4.41
N ILE A 10 -4.97 -10.95 3.54
CA ILE A 10 -5.18 -10.38 2.21
C ILE A 10 -4.35 -11.23 1.24
N PRO A 11 -4.95 -11.82 0.19
CA PRO A 11 -4.19 -12.51 -0.83
C PRO A 11 -3.07 -11.57 -1.31
N GLY A 12 -1.81 -11.99 -1.21
CA GLY A 12 -0.63 -11.13 -1.36
C GLY A 12 -0.47 -10.42 -2.72
N GLY A 13 -1.43 -10.57 -3.63
CA GLY A 13 -1.57 -9.86 -4.89
C GLY A 13 -2.50 -8.64 -4.86
N TYR A 14 -2.82 -8.05 -3.69
CA TYR A 14 -3.67 -6.84 -3.64
C TYR A 14 -2.99 -5.60 -3.07
N TYR A 15 -1.72 -5.68 -2.63
CA TYR A 15 -1.02 -4.52 -2.11
C TYR A 15 0.48 -4.51 -2.42
N ARG A 16 1.08 -3.33 -2.48
CA ARG A 16 2.52 -3.08 -2.63
C ARG A 16 2.98 -2.10 -1.55
N ILE A 17 4.09 -2.41 -0.88
CA ILE A 17 4.74 -1.50 0.07
C ILE A 17 6.17 -1.29 -0.43
N GLU A 18 6.49 -0.04 -0.78
CA GLU A 18 7.81 0.33 -1.29
C GLU A 18 8.93 -0.11 -0.34
N GLY A 19 9.84 -0.96 -0.82
CA GLY A 19 10.96 -1.50 -0.05
C GLY A 19 10.63 -2.62 0.94
N VAL A 20 9.37 -3.09 1.00
CA VAL A 20 8.96 -4.16 1.93
C VAL A 20 8.24 -5.32 1.25
N HIS A 21 7.27 -5.05 0.36
CA HIS A 21 6.51 -6.08 -0.34
C HIS A 21 6.23 -5.66 -1.78
N GLU A 22 6.73 -6.45 -2.73
CA GLU A 22 6.52 -6.24 -4.16
C GLU A 22 5.84 -7.48 -4.76
N PRO A 23 4.53 -7.41 -5.07
CA PRO A 23 3.82 -8.57 -5.62
C PRO A 23 4.34 -8.92 -7.02
N ALA A 24 4.65 -10.20 -7.23
CA ALA A 24 5.11 -10.77 -8.50
C ALA A 24 4.28 -12.02 -8.87
N PRO A 25 3.58 -12.03 -10.04
CA PRO A 25 3.50 -10.95 -11.02
C PRO A 25 2.75 -9.73 -10.48
N THR A 26 3.10 -8.54 -10.96
CA THR A 26 2.40 -7.31 -10.57
C THR A 26 0.95 -7.41 -11.02
N PRO A 27 -0.02 -7.35 -10.09
CA PRO A 27 -1.44 -7.33 -10.42
C PRO A 27 -1.77 -6.14 -11.31
N PRO A 28 -2.80 -6.23 -12.18
CA PRO A 28 -3.27 -5.08 -12.94
C PRO A 28 -3.83 -3.99 -12.02
N ASP A 29 -4.39 -4.38 -10.86
CA ASP A 29 -4.96 -3.49 -9.87
C ASP A 29 -4.42 -3.85 -8.47
N PHE A 30 -3.81 -2.89 -7.76
CA PHE A 30 -3.26 -3.10 -6.41
C PHE A 30 -3.28 -1.82 -5.57
N LEU A 31 -3.48 -1.94 -4.26
CA LEU A 31 -3.27 -0.82 -3.35
C LEU A 31 -1.78 -0.60 -3.11
N PHE A 32 -1.35 0.64 -2.91
CA PHE A 32 0.05 0.94 -2.63
C PHE A 32 0.20 1.83 -1.39
N VAL A 33 1.34 1.63 -0.73
CA VAL A 33 1.92 2.58 0.23
C VAL A 33 3.29 2.95 -0.29
N ARG A 34 3.53 4.25 -0.49
CA ARG A 34 4.81 4.78 -0.96
C ARG A 34 5.22 6.04 -0.20
N ARG A 35 6.48 6.43 -0.30
CA ARG A 35 6.92 7.74 0.20
C ARG A 35 6.58 8.83 -0.80
N GLY A 36 5.85 9.84 -0.35
CA GLY A 36 5.55 11.05 -1.09
C GLY A 36 6.63 12.12 -0.93
N GLU A 37 6.45 13.25 -1.62
CA GLU A 37 7.36 14.38 -1.50
C GLU A 37 7.29 15.02 -0.10
N GLY A 38 8.44 15.44 0.43
CA GLY A 38 8.50 16.08 1.75
C GLY A 38 8.46 15.10 2.94
N GLY A 39 8.63 13.79 2.70
CA GLY A 39 8.72 12.78 3.76
C GLY A 39 7.36 12.30 4.29
N CYS A 40 6.27 12.68 3.63
CA CYS A 40 4.95 12.11 3.89
C CYS A 40 4.82 10.70 3.27
N TRP A 41 3.82 9.96 3.71
CA TRP A 41 3.48 8.64 3.21
C TRP A 41 2.16 8.70 2.47
N GLU A 42 2.12 8.15 1.27
CA GLU A 42 0.92 8.17 0.43
C GLU A 42 0.34 6.77 0.37
N THR A 43 -0.98 6.69 0.55
CA THR A 43 -1.76 5.49 0.29
C THR A 43 -2.62 5.72 -0.94
N GLY A 44 -2.70 4.73 -1.82
CA GLY A 44 -3.51 4.85 -3.02
C GLY A 44 -3.82 3.52 -3.67
N ALA A 45 -4.51 3.58 -4.80
CA ALA A 45 -4.77 2.44 -5.66
C ALA A 45 -4.03 2.64 -6.99
N PHE A 46 -3.40 1.59 -7.47
CA PHE A 46 -2.99 1.49 -8.86
C PHE A 46 -4.07 0.74 -9.59
N GLU A 47 -4.73 1.40 -10.54
CA GLU A 47 -5.76 0.78 -11.35
C GLU A 47 -5.47 1.07 -12.82
N ARG A 48 -5.52 0.03 -13.66
CA ARG A 48 -5.43 0.16 -15.12
C ARG A 48 -4.22 0.99 -15.62
N GLY A 49 -3.09 0.97 -14.91
CA GLY A 49 -1.89 1.71 -15.29
C GLY A 49 -1.72 3.07 -14.62
N ALA A 50 -2.67 3.52 -13.80
CA ALA A 50 -2.68 4.84 -13.18
C ALA A 50 -2.55 4.74 -11.65
N TYR A 51 -1.73 5.61 -11.06
CA TYR A 51 -1.65 5.78 -9.60
C TYR A 51 -2.68 6.81 -9.17
N GLU A 52 -3.66 6.39 -8.37
CA GLU A 52 -4.62 7.27 -7.71
C GLU A 52 -4.26 7.39 -6.23
N VAL A 53 -3.90 8.60 -5.79
CA VAL A 53 -3.59 8.88 -4.39
C VAL A 53 -4.90 9.12 -3.64
N LEU A 54 -5.19 8.26 -2.66
CA LEU A 54 -6.39 8.35 -1.84
C LEU A 54 -6.17 9.23 -0.60
N ALA A 55 -4.99 9.13 0.00
CA ALA A 55 -4.65 9.92 1.19
C ALA A 55 -3.13 10.07 1.36
N GLN A 56 -2.75 11.16 2.04
CA GLN A 56 -1.39 11.40 2.51
C GLN A 56 -1.37 11.37 4.04
N HIS A 57 -0.30 10.79 4.59
CA HIS A 57 -0.13 10.52 6.00
C HIS A 57 1.23 11.04 6.46
N PRO A 58 1.35 11.48 7.72
CA PRO A 58 2.61 12.00 8.24
C PRO A 58 3.66 10.90 8.48
N ASP A 59 3.24 9.65 8.64
CA ASP A 59 4.12 8.52 8.95
C ASP A 59 3.63 7.19 8.36
N GLU A 60 4.55 6.21 8.34
CA GLU A 60 4.33 4.88 7.76
C GLU A 60 3.23 4.10 8.49
N ALA A 61 3.13 4.27 9.81
CA ALA A 61 2.16 3.52 10.62
C ALA A 61 0.74 4.01 10.33
N ALA A 62 0.53 5.32 10.20
CA ALA A 62 -0.74 5.90 9.76
C ALA A 62 -1.12 5.44 8.35
N ALA A 63 -0.16 5.41 7.42
CA ALA A 63 -0.38 4.90 6.07
C ALA A 63 -0.74 3.41 6.05
N CYS A 64 -0.06 2.58 6.83
CA CYS A 64 -0.38 1.14 6.94
C CYS A 64 -1.75 0.90 7.59
N ALA A 65 -2.12 1.68 8.61
CA ALA A 65 -3.43 1.60 9.24
C ALA A 65 -4.55 1.99 8.26
N HIS A 66 -4.33 3.04 7.47
CA HIS A 66 -5.26 3.43 6.42
C HIS A 66 -5.38 2.37 5.33
N LEU A 67 -4.26 1.81 4.86
CA LEU A 67 -4.26 0.70 3.90
C LEU A 67 -5.09 -0.49 4.41
N LEU A 68 -4.90 -0.88 5.69
CA LEU A 68 -5.67 -1.95 6.31
C LEU A 68 -7.18 -1.63 6.35
N SER A 69 -7.56 -0.37 6.58
CA SER A 69 -8.96 0.05 6.59
C SER A 69 -9.63 -0.02 5.21
N LEU A 70 -8.88 0.11 4.12
CA LEU A 70 -9.40 -0.02 2.75
C LEU A 70 -9.64 -1.48 2.34
N LEU A 71 -9.11 -2.43 3.12
CA LEU A 71 -9.09 -3.86 2.81
C LEU A 71 -10.10 -4.68 3.65
N VAL A 72 -10.82 -4.02 4.57
CA VAL A 72 -11.84 -4.60 5.48
C VAL A 72 -13.20 -4.00 5.17
#